data_AF-A0A7V9W189-F1
#
_entry.id   AF-A0A7V9W189-F1
#
_cell.length_a   1.000
_cell.length_b   1.000
_cell.length_c   1.000
_cell.angle_alpha   90.00
_cell.angle_beta   90.00
_cell.angle_gamma   90.00
#
_symmetry.space_group_name_H-M   'P 1'
#
loop_
_entity.id
_entity.type
_entity.pdbx_description
1 polymer ?
#
loop_
_entity_poly.entity_id
_entity_poly.type
_entity_poly.pdbx_seq_one_letter_code
_entity_poly.pdbx_strand_id
1 'polypeptide(L)'
;MFQRTRKVACPECNGTNFWNGNPKPTDQLTCRYCDAVVITYAEYVEQAALREAERMIAEFVESDVSRDLADLKAVLSTPELKHSA
;
A
#
# COMPACT_ATOMS: atom_id res chain seq x y z
N MET A 1 15.16 -7.01 -1.49
CA MET A 1 15.50 -5.74 -0.80
C MET A 1 14.54 -4.68 -1.29
N PHE A 2 13.57 -4.26 -0.48
CA PHE A 2 12.68 -3.15 -0.83
C PHE A 2 13.49 -1.85 -0.81
N GLN A 3 14.06 -1.46 -1.95
CA GLN A 3 14.50 -0.08 -2.18
C GLN A 3 13.26 0.81 -2.29
N ARG A 4 12.49 0.91 -1.21
CA ARG A 4 11.46 1.93 -1.08
C ARG A 4 12.23 3.22 -0.88
N THR A 5 12.22 4.06 -1.91
CA THR A 5 12.58 5.46 -1.78
C THR A 5 11.83 5.99 -0.56
N ARG A 6 12.55 6.31 0.53
CA ARG A 6 11.98 6.81 1.79
C ARG A 6 11.56 8.27 1.64
N LYS A 7 10.78 8.52 0.58
CA LYS A 7 10.31 9.82 0.13
C LYS A 7 9.11 10.22 0.97
N VAL A 8 9.12 11.44 1.47
CA VAL A 8 8.04 12.03 2.28
C VAL A 8 7.74 13.42 1.73
N ALA A 9 6.47 13.69 1.41
CA ALA A 9 6.03 15.02 1.04
C ALA A 9 5.78 15.86 2.29
N CYS A 10 6.22 17.12 2.28
CA CYS A 10 5.91 18.07 3.36
C CYS A 10 4.44 18.51 3.27
N PRO A 11 3.66 18.47 4.36
CA PRO A 11 2.27 18.90 4.35
C PRO A 11 2.10 20.41 4.10
N GLU A 12 3.10 21.22 4.47
CA GLU A 12 3.03 22.68 4.37
C GLU A 12 3.29 23.21 2.96
N CYS A 13 4.34 22.72 2.30
CA CYS A 13 4.77 23.24 1.00
C CYS A 13 4.74 22.21 -0.14
N ASN A 14 4.28 21.00 0.14
CA ASN A 14 4.32 19.84 -0.77
C ASN A 14 5.74 19.49 -1.28
N GLY A 15 6.77 20.04 -0.63
CA GLY A 15 8.16 19.80 -0.94
C GLY A 15 8.55 18.33 -0.72
N THR A 16 9.34 17.78 -1.61
CA THR A 16 9.83 16.38 -1.50
C THR A 16 11.04 16.28 -0.58
N ASN A 17 10.94 15.44 0.45
CA ASN A 17 11.99 15.16 1.44
C ASN A 17 12.30 13.66 1.49
N PHE A 18 13.42 13.28 2.10
CA PHE A 18 13.87 11.89 2.17
C PHE A 18 14.52 11.57 3.51
N TRP A 19 14.25 10.38 4.05
CA TRP A 19 15.05 9.82 5.13
C TRP A 19 16.37 9.26 4.61
N ASN A 20 17.48 9.70 5.20
CA ASN A 20 18.83 9.22 4.88
C ASN A 20 19.39 8.35 6.00
N GLY A 21 20.20 7.35 5.66
CA GLY A 21 20.92 6.51 6.64
C GLY A 21 20.00 5.64 7.51
N ASN A 22 20.39 5.47 8.79
CA ASN A 22 19.64 4.75 9.81
C ASN A 22 19.21 5.72 10.92
N PRO A 23 18.11 6.48 10.71
CA PRO A 23 17.59 7.38 11.73
C PRO A 23 17.09 6.60 12.95
N LYS A 24 17.21 7.22 14.12
CA LYS A 24 16.60 6.74 15.36
C LYS A 24 15.11 7.03 15.33
N PRO A 25 14.28 6.28 16.09
CA PRO A 25 12.83 6.49 16.14
C PRO A 25 12.42 7.93 16.48
N THR A 26 13.20 8.61 17.31
CA THR A 26 12.96 10.00 17.75
C THR A 26 13.49 11.06 16.79
N ASP A 27 14.23 10.68 15.76
CA ASP A 27 14.74 11.65 14.79
C ASP A 27 13.56 12.25 14.02
N GLN A 28 13.66 13.53 13.70
CA GLN A 28 12.65 14.29 12.97
C GLN A 28 13.13 14.56 11.55
N LEU A 29 12.21 14.45 10.60
CA LEU A 29 12.44 14.91 9.24
C LEU A 29 11.99 16.37 9.14
N THR A 30 12.94 17.26 8.93
CA THR A 30 12.66 18.67 8.64
C THR A 30 12.54 18.88 7.14
N CYS A 31 11.59 19.70 6.71
CA CYS A 31 11.44 20.02 5.30
C CYS A 31 12.59 20.90 4.81
N ARG A 32 13.24 20.49 3.71
CA ARG A 32 14.35 21.22 3.09
C ARG A 32 13.97 22.54 2.40
N TYR A 33 12.68 22.90 2.35
CA TYR A 33 12.19 24.07 1.61
C TYR A 33 11.53 25.13 2.51
N CYS A 34 10.90 24.72 3.61
CA CYS A 34 10.18 25.62 4.52
C CYS A 34 10.56 25.43 5.99
N ASP A 35 11.54 24.57 6.28
CA ASP A 35 12.04 24.25 7.62
C ASP A 35 10.99 23.73 8.63
N ALA A 36 9.79 23.41 8.17
CA ALA A 36 8.76 22.78 8.98
C ALA A 36 9.15 21.35 9.38
N VAL A 37 8.84 20.94 10.60
CA VAL A 37 8.93 19.54 11.03
C VAL A 37 7.84 18.75 10.32
N VAL A 38 8.23 17.72 9.56
CA VAL A 38 7.32 16.93 8.74
C VAL A 38 6.77 15.75 9.52
N ILE A 39 7.64 14.92 10.09
CA ILE A 39 7.28 13.66 10.76
C ILE A 39 8.50 13.10 11.53
N THR A 40 8.27 12.34 12.60
CA THR A 40 9.31 11.53 13.24
C THR A 40 9.57 10.23 12.45
N TYR A 41 10.73 9.59 12.67
CA TYR A 41 11.00 8.32 12.00
C TYR A 41 10.06 7.20 12.48
N ALA A 42 9.70 7.19 13.77
CA ALA A 42 8.75 6.23 14.32
C ALA A 42 7.38 6.31 13.62
N GLU A 43 6.81 7.52 13.52
CA GLU A 43 5.53 7.76 12.83
C GLU A 43 5.62 7.40 11.34
N TYR A 44 6.75 7.70 10.67
CA TYR A 44 6.96 7.30 9.28
C TYR A 44 6.91 5.78 9.10
N VAL A 45 7.55 5.02 9.98
CA VAL A 45 7.56 3.54 9.93
C VAL A 45 6.17 2.98 10.16
N GLU A 46 5.44 3.51 11.14
CA GLU A 46 4.06 3.10 11.43
C GLU A 46 3.15 3.33 10.23
N GLN A 47 3.16 4.53 9.64
CA GLN A 47 2.37 4.82 8.44
C GLN A 47 2.79 3.97 7.23
N ALA A 48 4.08 3.68 7.09
CA ALA A 48 4.57 2.81 6.02
C ALA A 48 4.09 1.37 6.19
N ALA A 49 4.02 0.87 7.42
CA ALA A 49 3.48 -0.45 7.73
C ALA A 49 1.96 -0.52 7.48
N LEU A 50 1.21 0.52 7.86
CA LEU A 50 -0.23 0.60 7.58
C LEU A 50 -0.53 0.59 6.08
N ARG A 51 0.14 1.44 5.29
CA ARG A 51 -0.01 1.46 3.83
C ARG A 51 0.36 0.12 3.19
N GLU A 52 1.34 -0.57 3.75
CA GLU A 52 1.70 -1.90 3.29
C GLU A 52 0.60 -2.93 3.57
N ALA A 53 0.05 -2.91 4.78
CA ALA A 53 -1.06 -3.78 5.16
C ALA A 53 -2.29 -3.54 4.27
N GLU A 54 -2.65 -2.28 4.05
CA GLU A 54 -3.73 -1.89 3.13
C GLU A 54 -3.49 -2.42 1.72
N ARG A 55 -2.27 -2.30 1.19
CA ARG A 55 -1.95 -2.82 -0.14
C ARG A 55 -2.07 -4.34 -0.21
N MET A 56 -1.57 -5.05 0.81
CA MET A 56 -1.67 -6.53 0.87
C MET A 56 -3.14 -6.98 0.94
N ILE A 57 -3.98 -6.28 1.70
CA ILE A 57 -5.42 -6.57 1.78
C ILE A 57 -6.09 -6.33 0.42
N ALA A 58 -5.79 -5.22 -0.26
CA ALA A 58 -6.35 -4.92 -1.58
C ALA A 58 -5.94 -5.97 -2.62
N GLU A 59 -4.66 -6.34 -2.68
CA GLU A 59 -4.15 -7.40 -3.56
C GLU A 59 -4.86 -8.74 -3.31
N PHE A 60 -5.11 -9.09 -2.05
CA PHE A 60 -5.85 -10.30 -1.69
C PHE A 60 -7.31 -10.27 -2.18
N VAL A 61 -8.04 -9.17 -1.92
CA VAL A 61 -9.44 -9.02 -2.32
C VAL A 61 -9.60 -9.09 -3.84
N GLU A 62 -8.73 -8.41 -4.60
CA GLU A 62 -8.75 -8.46 -6.07
C GLU A 62 -8.53 -9.88 -6.60
N SER A 63 -7.66 -10.65 -5.95
CA SER A 63 -7.38 -12.05 -6.33
C SER A 63 -8.59 -12.97 -6.09
N ASP A 64 -9.31 -12.77 -4.97
CA ASP A 64 -10.46 -13.60 -4.60
C ASP A 64 -11.64 -13.34 -5.54
N VAL A 65 -11.94 -12.06 -5.83
CA VAL A 65 -12.98 -11.68 -6.81
C VAL A 65 -12.69 -12.24 -8.20
N SER A 66 -11.43 -12.19 -8.63
CA SER A 66 -11.03 -12.73 -9.94
C SER A 66 -11.23 -14.25 -10.02
N ARG A 67 -10.91 -14.97 -8.93
CA ARG A 67 -11.11 -16.43 -8.84
C ARG A 67 -12.60 -16.78 -8.82
N ASP A 68 -13.37 -16.12 -7.97
CA ASP A 68 -14.81 -16.37 -7.83
C ASP A 68 -15.56 -16.09 -9.14
N LEU A 69 -15.17 -15.06 -9.88
CA LEU A 69 -15.74 -14.78 -11.21
C LEU A 69 -15.37 -15.85 -12.24
N ALA A 70 -14.14 -16.40 -12.19
CA ALA A 70 -13.74 -17.48 -13.07
C ALA A 70 -14.52 -18.77 -12.77
N ASP A 71 -14.72 -19.09 -11.50
CA ASP A 71 -15.49 -20.25 -11.05
C ASP A 71 -16.98 -20.09 -11.44
N LEU A 72 -17.58 -18.93 -11.19
CA LEU A 72 -18.94 -18.61 -11.64
C LEU A 72 -19.08 -18.71 -13.15
N LYS A 73 -18.11 -18.20 -13.91
CA LYS A 73 -18.11 -18.32 -15.37
C LYS A 73 -18.02 -19.78 -15.80
N ALA A 74 -17.21 -20.60 -15.14
CA ALA A 74 -17.10 -22.03 -15.45
C ALA A 74 -18.45 -22.73 -15.22
N VAL A 75 -19.10 -22.50 -14.08
CA VAL A 75 -20.42 -23.05 -13.76
C VAL A 75 -21.49 -22.60 -14.76
N LEU A 76 -21.55 -21.31 -15.07
CA LEU A 76 -22.54 -20.75 -16.02
C LEU A 76 -22.26 -21.14 -17.47
N SER A 77 -21.00 -21.42 -17.82
CA SER A 77 -20.61 -21.85 -19.17
C SER A 77 -20.81 -23.35 -19.38
N THR A 78 -21.07 -24.12 -18.32
CA THR A 78 -21.50 -25.51 -18.47
C THR A 78 -22.92 -25.52 -19.06
N PRO A 79 -23.10 -26.02 -20.30
CA PRO A 79 -24.44 -26.17 -20.85
C PRO A 79 -25.14 -27.20 -19.98
N GLU A 80 -26.34 -26.88 -19.50
CA GLU A 80 -27.11 -27.73 -18.60
C GLU A 80 -27.00 -29.19 -19.01
N LEU A 81 -26.51 -30.02 -18.08
CA LEU A 81 -26.73 -31.45 -18.10
C LEU A 81 -28.22 -31.64 -18.29
N LYS A 82 -28.62 -31.93 -19.54
CA LYS A 82 -29.99 -32.24 -19.95
C LYS A 82 -30.57 -33.24 -18.96
N HIS A 83 -31.28 -32.71 -17.97
CA HIS A 83 -32.24 -33.46 -17.18
C HIS A 83 -33.51 -33.51 -18.01
N SER A 84 -33.65 -34.58 -18.77
CA SER A 84 -34.89 -35.14 -19.31
C SER A 84 -34.51 -36.56 -19.71
N ALA A 85 -34.71 -37.52 -18.79
CA ALA A 85 -35.92 -38.35 -18.72
C ALA A 85 -35.98 -39.36 -19.88
#